data_AF-A0A1Q3X9F2-F1
#
_entry.id   AF-A0A1Q3X9F2-F1
#
_cell.length_a   1.000
_cell.length_b   1.000
_cell.length_c   1.000
_cell.angle_alpha   90.00
_cell.angle_beta   90.00
_cell.angle_gamma   90.00
#
_symmetry.space_group_name_H-M   'P 1'
#
loop_
_entity.id
_entity.type
_entity.pdbx_description
1 polymer ?
#
loop_
_entity_poly.entity_id
_entity_poly.type
_entity_poly.pdbx_seq_one_letter_code
_entity_poly.pdbx_strand_id
1 'polypeptide(L)'
;MENKAELPVISFRSAKEWHSWLSKNAGVSAGIWLKIFKKDSNEKTVTYAEALDEALCYGWIDGQKKSLDEQAWLQKFCPRRPKSIWSKVNITHVERLSQEGRMKPGGLAAVAAAKADGRWEAAYDAPSKMAVPDDFLKVLAKNKKALAFYHTLNKANLFAIAFRLQTTKKPETRQKRMEAILAMLSKGEKFH
;
A
#
# COMPACT_ATOMS: atom_id res chain seq x y z
N MET A 1 -10.18 11.66 23.12
CA MET A 1 -10.47 11.39 21.69
C MET A 1 -9.84 12.51 20.90
N GLU A 2 -8.71 12.27 20.25
CA GLU A 2 -8.07 13.29 19.39
C GLU A 2 -8.99 13.57 18.21
N ASN A 3 -9.40 14.83 18.08
CA ASN A 3 -10.04 15.35 16.88
C ASN A 3 -9.10 15.05 15.71
N LYS A 4 -9.42 14.06 14.87
CA LYS A 4 -8.72 13.88 13.60
C LYS A 4 -9.07 15.09 12.75
N ALA A 5 -8.23 16.12 12.80
CA ALA A 5 -8.29 17.20 11.82
C ALA A 5 -8.35 16.55 10.43
N GLU A 6 -9.39 16.87 9.67
CA GLU A 6 -9.55 16.32 8.33
C GLU A 6 -8.36 16.76 7.48
N LEU A 7 -7.74 15.79 6.79
CA LEU A 7 -6.63 16.12 5.90
C LEU A 7 -7.15 16.96 4.73
N PRO A 8 -6.43 18.01 4.31
CA PRO A 8 -6.88 18.87 3.23
C PRO A 8 -6.95 18.10 1.91
N VAL A 9 -7.94 18.44 1.07
CA VAL A 9 -8.05 17.97 -0.31
C VAL A 9 -7.32 18.97 -1.21
N ILE A 10 -6.31 18.51 -1.94
CA ILE A 10 -5.49 19.37 -2.81
C ILE A 10 -5.31 18.68 -4.16
N SER A 11 -5.27 19.44 -5.24
CA SER A 11 -4.98 18.96 -6.60
C SER A 11 -3.75 19.65 -7.17
N PHE A 12 -2.99 18.95 -8.01
CA PHE A 12 -1.83 19.49 -8.71
C PHE A 12 -1.94 19.14 -10.20
N ARG A 13 -1.56 20.07 -11.07
CA ARG A 13 -1.67 19.92 -12.52
C ARG A 13 -0.53 19.08 -13.12
N SER A 14 0.53 18.84 -12.35
CA SER A 14 1.71 18.08 -12.78
C SER A 14 2.53 17.53 -11.61
N ALA A 15 3.42 16.58 -11.91
CA ALA A 15 4.43 16.09 -10.96
C ALA A 15 5.30 17.22 -10.38
N LYS A 16 5.62 18.24 -11.18
CA LYS A 16 6.44 19.40 -10.75
C LYS A 16 5.75 20.23 -9.68
N GLU A 17 4.44 20.45 -9.80
CA GLU A 17 3.67 21.18 -8.80
C GLU A 17 3.58 20.37 -7.49
N TRP A 18 3.35 19.06 -7.59
CA TRP A 18 3.35 18.16 -6.44
C TRP A 18 4.71 18.13 -5.73
N HIS A 19 5.80 18.01 -6.49
CA HIS A 19 7.17 18.11 -5.98
C HIS A 19 7.42 19.41 -5.22
N SER A 20 7.01 20.55 -5.81
CA SER A 20 7.17 21.87 -5.20
C SER A 20 6.37 22.03 -3.90
N TRP A 21 5.23 21.33 -3.79
CA TRP A 21 4.47 21.29 -2.55
C TRP A 21 5.17 20.41 -1.50
N LEU A 22 5.62 19.21 -1.88
CA LEU A 22 6.34 18.29 -0.98
C LEU A 22 7.62 18.93 -0.44
N SER A 23 8.37 19.66 -1.26
CA SER A 23 9.61 20.31 -0.83
C SER A 23 9.41 21.29 0.34
N LYS A 24 8.21 21.88 0.45
CA LYS A 24 7.85 22.84 1.50
C LYS A 24 7.12 22.19 2.68
N ASN A 25 6.38 21.11 2.42
CA ASN A 25 5.40 20.58 3.37
C ASN A 25 5.73 19.18 3.92
N ALA A 26 6.67 18.45 3.31
CA ALA A 26 6.91 17.04 3.64
C ALA A 26 7.34 16.81 5.10
N GLY A 27 8.01 17.78 5.73
CA GLY A 27 8.46 17.72 7.12
C GLY A 27 7.45 18.23 8.16
N VAL A 28 6.35 18.85 7.73
CA VAL A 28 5.39 19.52 8.63
C VAL A 28 3.95 19.01 8.50
N SER A 29 3.56 18.55 7.31
CA SER A 29 2.20 18.10 7.04
C SER A 29 1.97 16.67 7.52
N ALA A 30 0.81 16.42 8.14
CA ALA A 30 0.35 15.08 8.51
C ALA A 30 -0.17 14.24 7.32
N GLY A 31 -0.25 14.85 6.13
CA GLY A 31 -0.76 14.22 4.91
C GLY A 31 -1.81 15.06 4.19
N ILE A 32 -2.21 14.60 3.01
CA ILE A 32 -3.26 15.20 2.19
C ILE A 32 -4.15 14.13 1.55
N TRP A 33 -5.33 14.52 1.11
CA TRP A 33 -6.06 13.84 0.05
C TRP A 33 -5.72 14.48 -1.28
N LEU A 34 -4.92 13.80 -2.10
CA LEU A 34 -4.61 14.26 -3.44
C LEU A 34 -5.80 13.98 -4.37
N LYS A 35 -6.46 15.03 -4.86
CA LYS A 35 -7.50 14.94 -5.90
C LYS A 35 -6.82 14.75 -7.25
N ILE A 36 -7.10 13.60 -7.87
CA ILE A 36 -6.60 13.21 -9.19
C ILE A 36 -7.80 13.14 -10.13
N PHE A 37 -7.73 13.88 -11.23
CA PHE A 37 -8.76 13.86 -12.26
C PHE A 37 -8.70 12.59 -13.10
N LYS A 38 -9.86 12.12 -13.56
CA LYS A 38 -9.99 10.98 -14.46
C LYS A 38 -9.63 11.40 -15.88
N LYS A 39 -9.28 10.41 -16.73
CA LYS A 39 -8.80 10.68 -18.09
C LYS A 39 -9.84 11.40 -18.97
N ASP A 40 -11.11 11.15 -18.73
CA ASP A 40 -12.27 11.67 -19.45
C ASP A 40 -12.71 13.07 -18.97
N SER A 41 -12.14 13.61 -17.90
CA SER A 41 -12.53 14.93 -17.39
C SER A 41 -11.90 16.10 -18.14
N ASN A 42 -10.97 15.87 -19.07
CA ASN A 42 -10.18 16.89 -19.78
C ASN A 42 -9.37 17.85 -18.89
N GLU A 43 -9.21 17.53 -17.59
CA GLU A 43 -8.46 18.34 -16.65
C GLU A 43 -7.00 17.92 -16.56
N LYS A 44 -6.08 18.89 -16.48
CA LYS A 44 -4.66 18.60 -16.25
C LYS A 44 -4.46 18.17 -14.80
N THR A 45 -3.89 16.99 -14.59
CA THR A 45 -3.62 16.43 -13.26
C THR A 45 -2.31 15.65 -13.25
N VAL A 46 -1.66 15.61 -12.09
CA VAL A 46 -0.62 14.61 -11.80
C VAL A 46 -1.24 13.21 -11.86
N THR A 47 -0.51 12.25 -12.45
CA THR A 47 -0.91 10.85 -12.44
C THR A 47 -0.58 10.20 -11.10
N TYR A 48 -1.24 9.08 -10.77
CA TYR A 48 -0.90 8.33 -9.56
C TYR A 48 0.57 7.88 -9.52
N ALA A 49 1.11 7.41 -10.64
CA ALA A 49 2.48 6.92 -10.72
C ALA A 49 3.49 8.06 -10.44
N GLU A 50 3.29 9.23 -11.04
CA GLU A 50 4.09 10.42 -10.75
C GLU A 50 3.96 10.86 -9.30
N ALA A 51 2.73 10.87 -8.76
CA ALA A 51 2.49 11.26 -7.38
C ALA A 51 3.18 10.33 -6.38
N LEU A 52 3.17 9.02 -6.65
CA LEU A 52 3.86 8.02 -5.84
C LEU A 52 5.37 8.18 -5.89
N ASP A 53 5.94 8.34 -7.09
CA ASP A 53 7.39 8.53 -7.26
C ASP A 53 7.89 9.74 -6.45
N GLU A 54 7.22 10.89 -6.59
CA GLU A 54 7.57 12.08 -5.82
C GLU A 54 7.37 11.87 -4.32
N ALA A 55 6.28 11.22 -3.89
CA ALA A 55 6.06 10.92 -2.47
C ALA A 55 7.20 10.06 -1.88
N LEU A 56 7.63 9.02 -2.60
CA LEU A 56 8.73 8.14 -2.16
C LEU A 56 10.04 8.91 -1.99
N CYS A 57 10.35 9.85 -2.90
CA CYS A 57 11.53 10.71 -2.78
C CYS A 57 11.59 11.49 -1.46
N TYR A 58 10.43 11.87 -0.90
CA TYR A 58 10.32 12.62 0.35
C TYR A 58 10.05 11.76 1.58
N GLY A 59 10.05 10.42 1.46
CA GLY A 59 9.74 9.52 2.59
C GLY A 59 8.24 9.45 2.91
N TRP A 60 7.40 9.87 1.97
CA TRP A 60 5.96 9.75 2.02
C TRP A 60 5.51 8.46 1.32
N ILE A 61 4.25 8.08 1.56
CA ILE A 61 3.62 6.92 0.92
C ILE A 61 2.14 7.18 0.68
N ASP A 62 1.58 6.48 -0.29
CA ASP A 62 0.16 6.45 -0.54
C ASP A 62 -0.58 5.63 0.53
N GLY A 63 -1.89 5.85 0.62
CA GLY A 63 -2.77 5.13 1.53
C GLY A 63 -4.13 4.86 0.89
N GLN A 64 -5.17 5.27 1.59
CA GLN A 64 -6.55 5.02 1.15
C GLN A 64 -6.86 5.72 -0.18
N LYS A 65 -7.60 5.01 -1.03
CA LYS A 65 -8.23 5.54 -2.24
C LYS A 65 -9.73 5.74 -1.98
N LYS A 66 -10.30 6.84 -2.47
CA LYS A 66 -11.75 7.13 -2.42
C LYS A 66 -12.24 7.64 -3.76
N SER A 67 -13.48 7.29 -4.13
CA SER A 67 -14.18 8.01 -5.20
C SER A 67 -14.55 9.41 -4.69
N LEU A 68 -14.54 10.41 -5.57
CA LEU A 68 -15.04 11.74 -5.26
C LEU A 68 -16.32 12.00 -6.05
N ASP A 69 -16.21 12.03 -7.37
CA ASP A 69 -17.29 12.36 -8.30
C ASP A 69 -17.05 11.72 -9.68
N GLU A 70 -17.82 12.12 -10.67
CA GLU A 70 -17.69 11.64 -12.05
C GLU A 70 -16.36 12.02 -12.70
N GLN A 71 -15.72 13.10 -12.25
CA GLN A 71 -14.52 13.67 -12.88
C GLN A 71 -13.23 13.34 -12.14
N ALA A 72 -13.28 12.96 -10.87
CA ALA A 72 -12.10 12.82 -10.03
C ALA A 72 -12.23 11.75 -8.95
N TRP A 73 -11.08 11.39 -8.39
CA TRP A 73 -10.95 10.49 -7.26
C TRP A 73 -9.86 11.01 -6.32
N LEU A 74 -9.85 10.53 -5.08
CA LEU A 74 -8.88 10.95 -4.06
C LEU A 74 -7.91 9.82 -3.73
N GLN A 75 -6.62 10.15 -3.65
CA GLN A 75 -5.57 9.30 -3.11
C GLN A 75 -4.97 9.95 -1.87
N LYS A 76 -5.03 9.29 -0.72
CA LYS A 76 -4.33 9.77 0.47
C LYS A 76 -2.82 9.60 0.27
N PHE A 77 -2.06 10.64 0.62
CA PHE A 77 -0.60 10.61 0.78
C PHE A 77 -0.24 11.14 2.16
N CYS A 78 0.71 10.50 2.84
CA CYS A 78 1.19 10.95 4.14
C CYS A 78 2.65 10.53 4.38
N PRO A 79 3.34 11.13 5.38
CA PRO A 79 4.62 10.63 5.83
C PRO A 79 4.55 9.15 6.19
N ARG A 80 5.56 8.38 5.79
CA ARG A 80 5.65 6.96 6.16
C ARG A 80 5.84 6.86 7.67
N ARG A 81 5.01 6.04 8.33
CA ARG A 81 5.13 5.80 9.77
C ARG A 81 6.40 4.98 10.06
N PRO A 82 7.04 5.15 11.24
CA PRO A 82 8.29 4.48 11.56
C PRO A 82 8.27 2.96 11.33
N LYS A 83 7.16 2.28 11.66
CA LYS A 83 7.01 0.82 11.52
C LYS A 83 6.24 0.36 10.28
N SER A 84 5.99 1.25 9.32
CA SER A 84 5.29 0.87 8.08
C SER A 84 6.07 -0.18 7.30
N ILE A 85 5.37 -1.25 6.90
CA ILE A 85 5.92 -2.31 6.04
C ILE A 85 6.25 -1.78 4.64
N TRP A 86 7.16 -2.46 3.96
CA TRP A 86 7.57 -2.16 2.59
C TRP A 86 7.07 -3.23 1.62
N SER A 87 6.84 -2.82 0.37
CA SER A 87 6.55 -3.72 -0.74
C SER A 87 7.78 -3.78 -1.64
N LYS A 88 8.00 -4.92 -2.30
CA LYS A 88 9.05 -5.05 -3.30
C LYS A 88 8.86 -4.05 -4.46
N VAL A 89 7.60 -3.73 -4.78
CA VAL A 89 7.27 -2.68 -5.77
C VAL A 89 7.86 -1.33 -5.34
N ASN A 90 7.59 -0.87 -4.11
CA ASN A 90 8.12 0.39 -3.62
C ASN A 90 9.65 0.39 -3.54
N ILE A 91 10.26 -0.75 -3.22
CA ILE A 91 11.73 -0.91 -3.27
C ILE A 91 12.23 -0.67 -4.69
N THR A 92 11.63 -1.30 -5.71
CA THR A 92 12.01 -1.09 -7.11
C THR A 92 11.85 0.38 -7.55
N HIS A 93 10.79 1.06 -7.13
CA HIS A 93 10.64 2.50 -7.38
C HIS A 93 11.78 3.29 -6.73
N VAL A 94 12.07 3.05 -5.44
CA VAL A 94 13.14 3.74 -4.72
C VAL A 94 14.51 3.48 -5.33
N GLU A 95 14.81 2.25 -5.76
CA GLU A 95 16.08 1.91 -6.41
C GLU A 95 16.26 2.71 -7.70
N ARG A 96 15.23 2.72 -8.57
CA ARG A 96 15.23 3.54 -9.78
C ARG A 96 15.38 5.03 -9.46
N LEU A 97 14.59 5.57 -8.52
CA LEU A 97 14.64 6.98 -8.12
C LEU A 97 16.00 7.37 -7.51
N SER A 98 16.68 6.43 -6.86
CA SER A 98 18.03 6.62 -6.33
C SER A 98 19.05 6.71 -7.46
N GLN A 99 18.96 5.83 -8.46
CA GLN A 99 19.80 5.88 -9.66
C GLN A 99 19.58 7.17 -10.47
N GLU A 100 18.34 7.67 -10.51
CA GLU A 100 17.98 8.96 -11.13
C GLU A 100 18.42 10.19 -10.27
N GLY A 101 18.96 10.00 -9.07
CA GLY A 101 19.37 11.11 -8.18
C GLY A 101 18.20 11.94 -7.62
N ARG A 102 16.98 11.40 -7.63
CA ARG A 102 15.76 12.14 -7.26
C ARG A 102 15.44 12.09 -5.76
N MET A 103 15.96 11.09 -5.05
CA MET A 103 15.71 10.88 -3.63
C MET A 103 16.13 12.10 -2.80
N LYS A 104 15.29 12.50 -1.83
CA LYS A 104 15.55 13.61 -0.91
C LYS A 104 15.91 13.08 0.48
N PRO A 105 16.45 13.91 1.39
CA PRO A 105 16.88 13.47 2.72
C PRO A 105 15.80 12.66 3.48
N GLY A 106 14.54 13.06 3.40
CA GLY A 106 13.42 12.34 4.03
C GLY A 106 13.21 10.93 3.46
N GLY A 107 13.29 10.77 2.13
CA GLY A 107 13.21 9.46 1.48
C GLY A 107 14.38 8.56 1.83
N LEU A 108 15.60 9.10 1.78
CA LEU A 108 16.83 8.37 2.15
C LEU A 108 16.79 7.92 3.61
N ALA A 109 16.32 8.77 4.53
CA ALA A 109 16.16 8.42 5.94
C ALA A 109 15.13 7.30 6.14
N ALA A 110 14.01 7.33 5.41
CA ALA A 110 13.00 6.27 5.46
C ALA A 110 13.55 4.91 4.97
N VAL A 111 14.40 4.92 3.93
CA VAL A 111 15.09 3.73 3.42
C VAL A 111 16.10 3.21 4.45
N ALA A 112 16.96 4.08 4.98
CA ALA A 112 17.96 3.71 5.97
C ALA A 112 17.31 3.08 7.22
N ALA A 113 16.24 3.68 7.74
CA ALA A 113 15.51 3.14 8.88
C ALA A 113 14.89 1.76 8.59
N ALA A 114 14.41 1.53 7.37
CA ALA A 114 13.82 0.25 6.97
C ALA A 114 14.86 -0.87 6.79
N LYS A 115 16.06 -0.53 6.32
CA LYS A 115 17.19 -1.46 6.25
C LYS A 115 17.70 -1.81 7.65
N ALA A 116 17.82 -0.80 8.52
CA ALA A 116 18.33 -0.98 9.88
C ALA A 116 17.46 -1.92 10.74
N ASP A 117 16.15 -1.97 10.49
CA ASP A 117 15.21 -2.80 11.26
C ASP A 117 14.64 -4.02 10.47
N GLY A 118 15.25 -4.33 9.32
CA GLY A 118 14.92 -5.51 8.52
C GLY A 118 13.60 -5.43 7.75
N ARG A 119 12.89 -4.30 7.78
CA ARG A 119 11.63 -4.13 7.00
C ARG A 119 11.88 -4.05 5.50
N TRP A 120 13.06 -3.62 5.08
CA TRP A 120 13.45 -3.58 3.68
C TRP A 120 13.55 -5.00 3.10
N GLU A 121 14.26 -5.89 3.78
CA GLU A 121 14.46 -7.28 3.40
C GLU A 121 13.17 -8.09 3.53
N ALA A 122 12.33 -7.77 4.52
CA ALA A 122 11.03 -8.37 4.74
C ALA A 122 9.91 -7.80 3.83
N ALA A 123 10.25 -7.08 2.76
CA ALA A 123 9.25 -6.47 1.89
C ALA A 123 8.38 -7.53 1.19
N TYR A 124 7.06 -7.31 1.22
CA TYR A 124 6.11 -8.27 0.68
C TYR A 124 6.05 -8.22 -0.86
N ASP A 125 5.62 -9.32 -1.47
CA ASP A 125 5.58 -9.47 -2.92
C ASP A 125 4.56 -8.56 -3.60
N ALA A 126 4.78 -8.27 -4.89
CA ALA A 126 3.77 -7.59 -5.68
C ALA A 126 2.50 -8.47 -5.77
N PRO A 127 1.29 -7.88 -5.86
CA PRO A 127 0.04 -8.65 -5.97
C PRO A 127 0.05 -9.69 -7.09
N SER A 128 0.77 -9.44 -8.20
CA SER A 128 0.89 -10.37 -9.33
C SER A 128 1.82 -11.56 -9.08
N LYS A 129 2.74 -11.47 -8.11
CA LYS A 129 3.70 -12.51 -7.75
C LYS A 129 3.40 -13.18 -6.41
N MET A 130 2.42 -12.65 -5.68
CA MET A 130 2.08 -13.12 -4.34
C MET A 130 1.24 -14.40 -4.43
N ALA A 131 1.84 -15.52 -4.03
CA ALA A 131 1.16 -16.80 -3.89
C ALA A 131 0.63 -16.99 -2.45
N VAL A 132 -0.48 -17.72 -2.32
CA VAL A 132 -0.97 -18.16 -1.02
C VAL A 132 0.04 -19.17 -0.44
N PRO A 133 0.51 -19.01 0.82
CA PRO A 133 1.51 -19.89 1.40
C PRO A 133 1.11 -21.37 1.41
N ASP A 134 2.04 -22.26 1.04
CA ASP A 134 1.79 -23.70 0.92
C ASP A 134 1.32 -24.35 2.22
N ASP A 135 1.79 -23.86 3.36
CA ASP A 135 1.35 -24.35 4.66
C ASP A 135 -0.13 -24.05 4.93
N PHE A 136 -0.64 -22.91 4.45
CA PHE A 136 -2.07 -22.63 4.47
C PHE A 136 -2.83 -23.53 3.50
N LEU A 137 -2.31 -23.76 2.29
CA LEU A 137 -2.93 -24.67 1.33
C LEU A 137 -3.04 -26.11 1.87
N LYS A 138 -2.03 -26.59 2.60
CA LYS A 138 -2.06 -27.90 3.27
C LYS A 138 -3.14 -28.00 4.34
N VAL A 139 -3.38 -26.94 5.12
CA VAL A 139 -4.46 -26.90 6.12
C VAL A 139 -5.82 -26.78 5.44
N LEU A 140 -5.92 -25.92 4.42
CA LEU A 140 -7.14 -25.71 3.62
C LEU A 140 -7.63 -27.01 2.97
N ALA A 141 -6.70 -27.82 2.43
CA ALA A 141 -7.03 -29.09 1.78
C ALA A 141 -7.74 -30.10 2.70
N LYS A 142 -7.57 -29.99 4.02
CA LYS A 142 -8.24 -30.84 5.02
C LYS A 142 -9.71 -30.45 5.26
N ASN A 143 -10.13 -29.27 4.82
CA ASN A 143 -11.49 -28.76 4.98
C ASN A 143 -12.17 -28.62 3.61
N LYS A 144 -12.95 -29.65 3.23
CA LYS A 144 -13.62 -29.72 1.91
C LYS A 144 -14.49 -28.50 1.61
N LYS A 145 -15.21 -27.96 2.61
CA LYS A 145 -16.10 -26.82 2.45
C LYS A 145 -15.32 -25.53 2.18
N ALA A 146 -14.30 -25.27 2.99
CA ALA A 146 -13.42 -24.11 2.79
C ALA A 146 -12.66 -24.20 1.46
N LEU A 147 -12.18 -25.38 1.08
CA LEU A 147 -11.47 -25.59 -0.19
C LEU A 147 -12.37 -25.32 -1.39
N ALA A 148 -13.61 -25.82 -1.39
CA ALA A 148 -14.57 -25.57 -2.46
C ALA A 148 -14.85 -24.07 -2.61
N PHE A 149 -15.06 -23.35 -1.51
CA PHE A 149 -15.27 -21.91 -1.55
C PHE A 149 -14.02 -21.14 -1.99
N TYR A 150 -12.83 -21.56 -1.56
CA TYR A 150 -11.56 -20.96 -1.97
C TYR A 150 -11.38 -20.93 -3.49
N HIS A 151 -11.78 -22.00 -4.20
CA HIS A 151 -11.70 -22.06 -5.66
C HIS A 151 -12.63 -21.07 -6.38
N THR A 152 -13.61 -20.50 -5.68
CA THR A 152 -14.50 -19.45 -6.22
C THR A 152 -13.93 -18.04 -6.06
N LEU A 153 -12.83 -17.87 -5.31
CA LEU A 153 -12.28 -16.57 -4.99
C LEU A 153 -11.61 -15.91 -6.19
N ASN A 154 -11.86 -14.61 -6.35
CA ASN A 154 -11.14 -13.79 -7.31
C ASN A 154 -9.73 -13.42 -6.79
N LYS A 155 -8.91 -12.84 -7.68
CA LYS A 155 -7.54 -12.42 -7.38
C LYS A 155 -7.41 -11.46 -6.19
N ALA A 156 -8.40 -10.58 -5.97
CA ALA A 156 -8.37 -9.64 -4.85
C ALA A 156 -8.47 -10.36 -3.50
N ASN A 157 -9.35 -11.36 -3.40
CA ASN A 157 -9.49 -12.17 -2.20
C ASN A 157 -8.27 -13.07 -1.96
N LEU A 158 -7.72 -13.68 -3.02
CA LEU A 158 -6.49 -14.47 -2.93
C LEU A 158 -5.31 -13.63 -2.43
N PHE A 159 -5.16 -12.41 -2.97
CA PHE A 159 -4.16 -11.45 -2.51
C PHE A 159 -4.38 -11.08 -1.03
N ALA A 160 -5.62 -10.81 -0.61
CA ALA A 160 -5.91 -10.44 0.78
C ALA A 160 -5.50 -11.54 1.77
N ILE A 161 -5.72 -12.82 1.42
CA ILE A 161 -5.27 -14.00 2.17
C ILE A 161 -3.74 -14.03 2.22
N ALA A 162 -3.09 -14.07 1.05
CA ALA A 162 -1.65 -14.21 0.95
C ALA A 162 -0.92 -13.08 1.68
N PHE A 163 -1.38 -11.83 1.48
CA PHE A 163 -0.81 -10.64 2.13
C PHE A 163 -0.89 -10.73 3.65
N ARG A 164 -2.04 -11.14 4.21
CA ARG A 164 -2.20 -11.30 5.67
C ARG A 164 -1.28 -12.34 6.23
N LEU A 165 -1.06 -13.44 5.52
CA LEU A 165 -0.21 -14.53 5.99
C LEU A 165 1.28 -14.20 5.85
N GLN A 166 1.69 -13.57 4.75
CA GLN A 166 3.07 -13.19 4.50
C GLN A 166 3.55 -12.06 5.41
N THR A 167 2.70 -11.04 5.65
CA THR A 167 3.11 -9.86 6.42
C THR A 167 3.02 -10.05 7.94
N THR A 168 2.51 -11.18 8.42
CA THR A 168 2.41 -11.45 9.87
C THR A 168 3.71 -12.03 10.40
N LYS A 169 4.50 -11.20 11.10
CA LYS A 169 5.81 -11.60 11.64
C LYS A 169 5.74 -12.63 12.77
N LYS A 170 4.77 -12.50 13.69
CA LYS A 170 4.68 -13.38 14.87
C LYS A 170 4.05 -14.73 14.49
N PRO A 171 4.73 -15.87 14.70
CA PRO A 171 4.21 -17.18 14.33
C PRO A 171 2.83 -17.48 14.93
N GLU A 172 2.64 -17.21 16.23
CA GLU A 172 1.36 -17.40 16.91
C GLU A 172 0.23 -16.55 16.31
N THR A 173 0.52 -15.29 15.97
CA THR A 173 -0.47 -14.41 15.33
C THR A 173 -0.78 -14.87 13.92
N ARG A 174 0.22 -15.40 13.20
CA ARG A 174 0.04 -15.95 11.85
C ARG A 174 -0.84 -17.19 11.89
N GLN A 175 -0.62 -18.09 12.85
CA GLN A 175 -1.44 -19.27 13.07
C GLN A 175 -2.90 -18.90 13.35
N LYS A 176 -3.14 -17.97 14.29
CA LYS A 176 -4.50 -17.45 14.56
C LYS A 176 -5.16 -16.84 13.33
N ARG A 177 -4.40 -16.15 12.47
CA ARG A 177 -4.91 -15.64 11.19
C ARG A 177 -5.25 -16.74 10.20
N MET A 178 -4.44 -17.79 10.10
CA MET A 178 -4.75 -18.96 9.26
C MET A 178 -6.06 -19.61 9.69
N GLU A 179 -6.25 -19.82 10.98
CA GLU A 179 -7.47 -20.39 11.56
C GLU A 179 -8.70 -19.51 11.29
N ALA A 180 -8.56 -18.20 11.50
CA ALA A 180 -9.64 -17.25 11.23
C ALA A 180 -10.04 -17.21 9.74
N ILE A 181 -9.06 -17.22 8.83
CA ILE A 181 -9.33 -17.29 7.39
C ILE A 181 -10.02 -18.60 7.03
N LEU A 182 -9.57 -19.73 7.57
CA LEU A 182 -10.19 -21.03 7.30
C LEU A 182 -11.64 -21.08 7.78
N ALA A 183 -11.93 -20.53 8.97
CA ALA A 183 -13.27 -20.44 9.51
C ALA A 183 -14.18 -19.55 8.65
N MET A 184 -13.67 -18.41 8.20
CA MET A 184 -14.37 -17.49 7.28
C MET A 184 -14.74 -18.21 5.96
N LEU A 185 -13.76 -18.87 5.32
CA LEU A 185 -14.00 -19.60 4.07
C LEU A 185 -14.98 -20.78 4.26
N SER A 186 -14.94 -21.45 5.41
CA SER A 186 -15.88 -22.51 5.76
C SER A 186 -17.33 -22.01 5.87
N LYS A 187 -17.52 -20.71 6.11
CA LYS A 187 -18.84 -20.06 6.16
C LYS A 187 -19.28 -19.50 4.80
N GLY A 188 -18.44 -19.57 3.77
CA GLY A 188 -18.71 -18.94 2.47
C GLY A 188 -18.49 -17.42 2.50
N GLU A 189 -17.69 -16.92 3.44
CA GLU A 189 -17.37 -15.50 3.59
C GLU A 189 -16.02 -15.16 2.93
N LYS A 190 -15.89 -13.93 2.43
CA LYS A 190 -14.71 -13.42 1.71
C LYS A 190 -14.37 -12.00 2.13
N PHE A 191 -13.16 -11.52 1.82
CA PHE A 191 -12.72 -10.17 2.20
C PHE A 191 -13.29 -9.06 1.33
N HIS A 192 -13.53 -9.35 0.05
CA HIS A 192 -13.94 -8.39 -0.99
C HIS A 192 -15.05 -8.97 -1.87
#